data_AF-A0A381V8L2-F1
#
_entry.id   AF-A0A381V8L2-F1
#
_cell.length_a   1.000
_cell.length_b   1.000
_cell.length_c   1.000
_cell.angle_alpha   90.00
_cell.angle_beta   90.00
_cell.angle_gamma   90.00
#
_symmetry.space_group_name_H-M   'P 1'
#
loop_
_entity.id
_entity.type
_entity.pdbx_description
1 polymer ?
#
loop_
_entity_poly.entity_id
_entity_poly.type
_entity_poly.pdbx_seq_one_letter_code
_entity_poly.pdbx_strand_id
1 'polypeptide(L)' 'MNSYKFATFFICILFAVACETKLKEIYVKARTAEELKIHAFENCGRLYKVLSYEDDTARIKCLKQTTK' A
#
# COMPACT_ATOMS: atom_id res chain seq x y z
N MET A 1 -2.27 -36.87 23.00
CA MET A 1 -2.35 -35.43 22.68
C MET A 1 -2.16 -35.31 21.17
N ASN A 2 -3.18 -34.86 20.44
CA ASN A 2 -3.25 -35.01 18.98
C ASN A 2 -2.30 -34.06 18.24
N SER A 3 -1.15 -34.56 17.81
CA SER A 3 -0.09 -33.83 17.09
C SER A 3 -0.59 -33.05 15.87
N TYR A 4 -1.66 -33.52 15.24
CA TYR A 4 -2.30 -32.87 14.09
C TYR A 4 -2.92 -31.52 14.45
N LYS A 5 -3.45 -31.34 15.66
CA LYS A 5 -3.99 -30.03 16.08
C LYS A 5 -2.91 -28.97 16.24
N PHE A 6 -1.73 -29.36 16.70
CA PHE A 6 -0.58 -28.46 16.83
C PHE A 6 -0.03 -28.04 15.46
N ALA A 7 0.07 -28.99 14.53
CA ALA A 7 0.50 -28.71 13.16
C ALA A 7 -0.43 -27.69 12.47
N THR A 8 -1.75 -27.86 12.60
CA THR A 8 -2.72 -26.92 12.03
C THR A 8 -2.59 -25.53 12.64
N PHE A 9 -2.38 -25.42 13.96
CA PHE A 9 -2.22 -24.14 14.63
C PHE A 9 -0.96 -23.39 14.16
N PHE A 10 0.17 -24.08 14.01
CA PHE A 10 1.39 -23.49 13.48
C PHE A 10 1.25 -23.01 12.03
N ILE A 11 0.55 -23.78 11.20
CA ILE A 11 0.28 -23.40 9.80
C ILE A 11 -0.55 -22.11 9.73
N CYS A 12 -1.59 -21.97 10.56
CA CYS A 12 -2.40 -20.75 10.60
C CYS A 12 -1.59 -19.50 11.00
N ILE A 13 -0.67 -19.63 11.97
CA ILE A 13 0.19 -18.51 12.40
C ILE A 13 1.13 -18.10 11.26
N LEU A 14 1.71 -19.06 10.52
CA LEU A 14 2.58 -18.77 9.38
C LEU A 14 1.84 -18.03 8.26
N PHE A 15 0.60 -18.42 7.96
CA PHE A 15 -0.21 -17.71 6.96
C PHE A 15 -0.63 -16.31 7.41
N ALA A 16 -0.82 -16.07 8.71
CA ALA A 16 -1.15 -14.74 9.24
C ALA A 16 0.04 -13.76 9.13
N VAL A 17 1.27 -14.24 9.36
CA VAL A 17 2.48 -13.40 9.26
C VAL A 17 2.82 -13.06 7.80
N ALA A 18 2.50 -13.94 6.85
CA ALA A 18 2.74 -13.72 5.43
C ALA A 18 1.81 -12.67 4.78
N CYS A 19 0.83 -12.12 5.52
CA CYS A 19 -0.09 -11.10 5.02
C CYS A 19 0.57 -9.70 5.05
N GLU A 20 1.70 -9.55 4.36
CA GLU A 20 2.25 -8.23 4.05
C GLU A 20 1.38 -7.56 2.98
N THR A 21 0.54 -6.63 3.42
CA THR A 21 -0.25 -5.78 2.54
C THR A 21 0.69 -4.79 1.86
N LYS A 22 1.18 -5.15 0.66
CA LYS A 22 1.96 -4.26 -0.18
C LYS A 22 1.22 -2.93 -0.35
N LEU A 23 1.93 -1.84 -0.07
CA LEU A 23 1.41 -0.48 -0.25
C LEU A 23 1.06 -0.26 -1.73
N LYS A 24 -0.13 0.30 -1.97
CA LYS A 24 -0.63 0.56 -3.31
C LYS A 24 0.21 1.64 -3.99
N GLU A 25 0.77 1.31 -5.16
CA GLU A 25 1.44 2.25 -6.04
C GLU A 25 0.51 2.51 -7.25
N ILE A 26 0.33 3.78 -7.60
CA ILE A 26 -0.58 4.25 -8.65
C ILE A 26 0.16 5.18 -9.61
N TYR A 27 -0.30 5.20 -10.85
CA TYR A 27 0.17 6.13 -11.88
C TYR A 27 -0.99 7.06 -12.20
N VAL A 28 -0.78 8.36 -12.08
CA VAL A 28 -1.82 9.36 -12.35
C VAL A 28 -1.30 10.34 -13.38
N LYS A 29 -2.15 10.64 -14.37
CA LYS A 29 -1.85 11.68 -15.33
C LYS A 29 -2.27 13.02 -14.73
N ALA A 30 -1.33 13.95 -14.60
CA ALA A 30 -1.57 15.30 -14.12
C ALA A 30 -0.71 16.23 -14.96
N ARG A 31 -1.24 17.36 -15.42
CA ARG A 31 -0.44 18.38 -16.13
C ARG A 31 0.09 19.44 -15.18
N THR A 32 -0.51 19.55 -14.00
CA THR A 32 -0.15 20.53 -12.98
C THR A 32 0.08 19.87 -11.63
N ALA A 33 0.83 20.55 -10.77
CA ALA A 33 1.06 20.08 -9.41
C ALA A 33 -0.21 20.07 -8.54
N GLU A 34 -1.22 20.87 -8.86
CA GLU A 34 -2.51 20.87 -8.16
C GLU A 34 -3.35 19.65 -8.52
N GLU A 35 -3.51 19.36 -9.81
CA GLU A 35 -4.19 18.13 -10.29
C GLU A 35 -3.56 16.88 -9.68
N LEU A 36 -2.22 16.85 -9.64
CA LEU A 36 -1.48 15.77 -9.02
C LEU A 36 -1.87 15.56 -7.55
N LYS A 37 -1.91 16.64 -6.77
CA LYS A 37 -2.26 16.59 -5.34
C LYS A 37 -3.70 16.13 -5.13
N ILE A 38 -4.63 16.59 -5.97
CA ILE A 38 -6.05 16.19 -5.91
C ILE A 38 -6.16 14.70 -6.18
N HIS A 39 -5.60 14.20 -7.29
CA HIS A 39 -5.66 12.78 -7.64
C HIS A 39 -4.92 11.90 -6.62
N ALA A 40 -3.80 12.36 -6.08
CA ALA A 40 -3.09 11.67 -5.01
C ALA A 40 -3.97 11.53 -3.76
N PHE A 41 -4.66 12.62 -3.40
CA PHE A 41 -5.52 12.66 -2.23
C PHE A 41 -6.78 11.80 -2.41
N GLU A 42 -7.42 11.83 -3.57
CA GLU A 42 -8.59 10.98 -3.87
C GLU A 42 -8.27 9.49 -3.78
N ASN A 43 -7.06 9.09 -4.17
CA ASN A 43 -6.67 7.68 -4.19
C ASN A 43 -6.02 7.18 -2.88
N CYS A 44 -5.21 8.01 -2.22
CA CYS A 44 -4.39 7.63 -1.06
C CYS A 44 -4.77 8.36 0.24
N GLY A 45 -5.62 9.40 0.17
CA GLY A 45 -5.89 10.30 1.29
C GLY A 45 -4.71 11.24 1.59
N ARG A 46 -4.52 11.60 2.87
CA ARG A 46 -3.48 12.57 3.29
C ARG A 46 -2.04 12.05 3.18
N LEU A 47 -1.86 10.73 3.18
CA LEU A 47 -0.55 10.12 3.27
C LEU A 47 -0.19 9.44 1.95
N TYR A 48 0.57 10.17 1.14
CA TYR A 48 1.13 9.67 -0.11
C TYR A 48 2.53 10.21 -0.31
N LYS A 49 3.28 9.54 -1.17
CA LYS A 49 4.60 9.98 -1.63
C LYS A 49 4.65 9.93 -3.15
N VAL A 50 5.04 11.02 -3.78
CA VAL A 50 5.37 11.04 -5.21
C VAL A 50 6.77 10.44 -5.36
N LEU A 51 6.90 9.38 -6.15
CA LEU A 51 8.16 8.66 -6.38
C LEU A 51 8.90 9.20 -7.60
N SER A 52 8.18 9.41 -8.70
CA SER A 52 8.73 9.96 -9.94
C SER A 52 7.63 10.70 -10.71
N TYR A 53 8.06 11.53 -11.64
CA TYR A 53 7.21 12.27 -12.55
C TYR A 53 7.86 12.23 -13.92
N GLU A 54 7.17 11.63 -14.89
CA GLU A 54 7.63 11.45 -16.27
C GLU A 54 6.57 12.02 -17.22
N ASP A 55 6.96 13.02 -18.01
CA ASP A 55 6.09 13.81 -18.88
C ASP A 55 4.90 14.43 -18.13
N ASP A 56 3.72 13.83 -18.25
CA ASP A 56 2.48 14.24 -17.56
C ASP A 56 1.99 13.16 -16.58
N THR A 57 2.83 12.16 -16.26
CA THR A 57 2.43 11.02 -15.43
C THR A 57 3.28 10.93 -14.18
N ALA A 58 2.63 10.97 -13.02
CA ALA A 58 3.28 10.80 -11.74
C ALA A 58 3.08 9.38 -11.21
N ARG A 59 4.15 8.80 -10.68
CA ARG A 59 4.09 7.58 -9.89
C ARG A 59 3.96 7.93 -8.42
N ILE A 60 2.88 7.49 -7.79
CA ILE A 60 2.55 7.80 -6.41
C ILE A 60 2.46 6.51 -5.60
N LYS A 61 3.00 6.52 -4.39
CA LYS A 61 2.86 5.46 -3.41
C LYS A 61 1.95 5.92 -2.28
N CYS A 62 0.84 5.22 -2.06
CA CYS A 62 0.03 5.44 -0.87
C CYS A 62 0.80 4.95 0.35
N LEU A 63 0.85 5.75 1.40
CA LEU A 63 1.48 5.37 2.66
C LEU A 63 0.37 4.97 3.65
N LYS A 64 0.57 3.87 4.37
CA LYS A 64 -0.30 3.56 5.51
C LYS A 64 -0.09 4.61 6.59
N GLN A 65 -1.17 5.00 7.27
CA GLN A 65 -1.04 5.65 8.57
C GLN A 65 -0.24 4.72 9.47
N THR A 66 0.97 5.11 9.81
CA THR A 66 1.74 4.46 10.85
C THR A 66 1.02 4.81 12.14
N THR A 67 0.14 3.93 12.61
CA THR A 67 -0.37 4.02 13.98
C THR A 67 0.83 3.86 14.88
N LYS A 68 1.23 4.97 15.51
CA LYS A 68 2.36 5.04 16.44
C LYS A 68 1.96 4.43 17.78
#